data_AF-Q0FU43-F1
#
_entry.id   AF-Q0FU43-F1
#
_cell.length_a   1.000
_cell.length_b   1.000
_cell.length_c   1.000
_cell.angle_alpha   90.00
_cell.angle_beta   90.00
_cell.angle_gamma   90.00
#
_symmetry.space_group_name_H-M   'P 1'
#
loop_
_entity.id
_entity.type
_entity.pdbx_description
1 polymer ?
#
loop_
_entity_poly.entity_id
_entity_poly.type
_entity_poly.pdbx_seq_one_letter_code
_entity_poly.pdbx_strand_id
1 'polypeptide(L)'
;MMSDEEWAFFERFILAIRAPNGRKPTNHRLVLDGIFWIARTGAPWRDLPEEFGKWSSVYRQFRRWTLAGLWEQIMDALNDDVPGSGVAPHGPRAFERAELVSRSALQAD
;
A
#
# COMPACT_ATOMS: atom_id res chain seq x y z
N MET A 1 5.03 -2.77 13.22
CA MET A 1 6.01 -2.94 12.14
C MET A 1 5.96 -4.38 11.69
N MET A 2 6.03 -4.58 10.39
CA MET A 2 5.94 -5.87 9.72
C MET A 2 7.11 -6.79 10.10
N SER A 3 6.86 -8.10 10.19
CA SER A 3 7.92 -9.12 10.35
C SER A 3 8.73 -9.32 9.06
N ASP A 4 9.86 -10.03 9.13
CA ASP A 4 10.66 -10.34 7.94
C ASP A 4 9.94 -11.29 6.99
N GLU A 5 9.14 -12.21 7.53
CA GLU A 5 8.35 -13.16 6.76
C GLU A 5 7.19 -12.47 6.03
N GLU A 6 6.44 -11.61 6.73
CA GLU A 6 5.42 -10.78 6.12
C GLU A 6 6.04 -9.88 5.04
N TRP A 7 7.21 -9.30 5.31
CA TRP A 7 7.92 -8.49 4.33
C TRP A 7 8.28 -9.28 3.07
N ALA A 8 8.82 -10.49 3.21
CA ALA A 8 9.17 -11.33 2.07
C ALA A 8 7.97 -11.63 1.16
N PHE A 9 6.77 -11.76 1.73
CA PHE A 9 5.53 -11.87 0.96
C PHE A 9 5.27 -10.63 0.09
N PHE A 10 5.31 -9.42 0.66
CA PHE A 10 5.00 -8.19 -0.09
C PHE A 10 6.12 -7.79 -1.05
N GLU A 11 7.38 -8.04 -0.67
CA GLU A 11 8.56 -7.66 -1.42
C GLU A 11 8.52 -8.19 -2.85
N ARG A 12 8.06 -9.43 -3.05
CA ARG A 12 7.99 -10.06 -4.39
C ARG A 12 7.14 -9.27 -5.38
N PHE A 13 6.03 -8.70 -4.94
CA PHE A 13 5.16 -7.88 -5.78
C PHE A 13 5.71 -6.47 -5.99
N ILE A 14 6.28 -5.90 -4.93
CA ILE A 14 6.85 -4.55 -4.96
C ILE A 14 8.05 -4.47 -5.92
N LEU A 15 8.89 -5.50 -5.94
CA LEU A 15 10.03 -5.59 -6.85
C LEU A 15 9.61 -5.80 -8.32
N ALA A 16 8.50 -6.51 -8.56
CA ALA A 16 7.98 -6.71 -9.91
C ALA A 16 7.46 -5.42 -10.57
N ILE A 17 6.99 -4.46 -9.78
CA ILE A 17 6.40 -3.19 -10.26
C ILE A 17 7.43 -2.05 -10.38
N ARG A 18 8.71 -2.34 -10.13
CA ARG A 18 9.72 -1.30 -9.93
C ARG A 18 9.98 -0.47 -11.20
N ALA A 19 9.88 0.85 -11.06
CA ALA A 19 10.19 1.79 -12.14
C ALA A 19 11.69 1.75 -12.51
N PRO A 20 12.05 1.87 -13.81
CA PRO A 20 13.40 1.59 -14.33
C PRO A 20 14.51 2.58 -13.92
N ASN A 21 14.26 3.57 -13.06
CA ASN A 21 15.14 4.73 -12.95
C ASN A 21 16.03 4.69 -11.70
N GLY A 22 17.33 4.95 -11.89
CA GLY A 22 18.45 4.83 -10.94
C GLY A 22 18.48 5.76 -9.71
N ARG A 23 17.32 6.14 -9.17
CA ARG A 23 17.25 6.79 -7.85
C ARG A 23 17.36 5.71 -6.77
N LYS A 24 18.07 6.01 -5.67
CA LYS A 24 18.18 5.07 -4.53
C LYS A 24 16.78 4.59 -4.12
N PRO A 25 16.55 3.27 -3.96
CA PRO A 25 15.26 2.75 -3.54
C PRO A 25 14.80 3.44 -2.26
N THR A 26 13.57 3.92 -2.26
CA THR A 26 12.87 4.23 -1.02
C THR A 26 12.82 2.96 -0.17
N ASN A 27 12.95 3.07 1.15
CA ASN A 27 12.74 1.92 2.03
C ASN A 27 11.27 1.48 1.93
N HIS A 28 10.98 0.55 1.02
CA HIS A 28 9.62 0.16 0.67
C HIS A 28 8.90 -0.54 1.82
N ARG A 29 9.64 -1.26 2.69
CA ARG A 29 9.08 -1.84 3.91
C ARG A 29 8.54 -0.76 4.83
N LEU A 30 9.33 0.28 5.08
CA LEU A 30 8.93 1.40 5.92
C LEU A 30 7.72 2.18 5.35
N VAL A 31 7.69 2.35 4.02
CA VAL A 31 6.54 2.93 3.32
C VAL A 31 5.29 2.07 3.51
N LEU A 32 5.41 0.75 3.36
CA LEU A 32 4.29 -0.17 3.49
C LEU A 32 3.78 -0.21 4.93
N ASP A 33 4.68 -0.21 5.92
CA ASP A 33 4.34 -0.06 7.34
C ASP A 33 3.55 1.23 7.59
N GLY A 34 3.94 2.36 6.99
CA GLY A 34 3.21 3.62 7.09
C GLY A 34 1.82 3.58 6.43
N ILE A 35 1.70 2.94 5.26
CA ILE A 35 0.42 2.72 4.59
C ILE A 35 -0.50 1.86 5.46
N PHE A 36 0.01 0.79 6.07
CA PHE A 36 -0.75 -0.07 6.95
C PHE A 36 -1.14 0.60 8.25
N TRP A 37 -0.31 1.51 8.77
CA TRP A 37 -0.71 2.35 9.90
C TRP A 37 -1.93 3.20 9.53
N ILE A 38 -1.91 3.93 8.40
CA ILE A 38 -3.05 4.73 7.92
C ILE A 38 -4.29 3.86 7.70
N ALA A 39 -4.15 2.70 7.06
CA ALA A 39 -5.27 1.80 6.80
C ALA A 39 -5.90 1.27 8.09
N ARG A 40 -5.10 1.03 9.13
CA ARG A 40 -5.57 0.52 10.43
C ARG A 40 -6.21 1.61 11.28
N THR A 41 -5.67 2.82 11.27
CA THR A 41 -6.14 3.92 12.13
C THR A 41 -7.23 4.76 11.47
N GLY A 42 -7.28 4.80 10.14
CA GLY A 42 -8.12 5.72 9.40
C GLY A 42 -7.71 7.19 9.55
N ALA A 43 -6.54 7.46 10.12
CA ALA A 43 -6.06 8.82 10.34
C ALA A 43 -5.79 9.55 9.02
N PRO A 44 -5.91 10.89 8.98
CA PRO A 44 -5.48 11.69 7.84
C PRO A 44 -4.00 11.41 7.51
N TRP A 45 -3.65 11.43 6.23
CA TRP A 45 -2.25 11.23 5.80
C TRP A 45 -1.27 12.20 6.45
N ARG A 46 -1.69 13.44 6.71
CA ARG A 46 -0.84 14.47 7.33
C ARG A 46 -0.44 14.12 8.76
N ASP A 47 -1.19 13.24 9.41
CA ASP A 47 -0.96 12.78 10.78
C ASP A 47 -0.10 11.50 10.81
N LEU A 48 0.42 11.05 9.67
CA LEU A 48 1.34 9.92 9.62
C LEU A 48 2.57 10.21 10.49
N PRO A 49 2.91 9.33 11.46
CA PRO A 49 4.10 9.49 12.29
C PRO A 49 5.38 9.61 11.47
N GLU A 50 6.28 10.52 11.87
CA GLU A 50 7.53 10.79 11.14
C GLU A 50 8.48 9.59 11.08
N GLU A 51 8.32 8.61 11.97
CA GLU A 51 9.08 7.35 11.95
C GLU A 51 8.88 6.56 10.65
N PHE A 52 7.73 6.73 9.97
CA PHE A 52 7.47 6.14 8.65
C PHE A 52 8.00 6.99 7.49
N GLY A 53 8.59 8.15 7.79
CA GLY A 53 9.05 9.15 6.84
C GLY A 53 8.00 10.20 6.50
N LYS A 54 8.34 11.09 5.56
CA LYS A 54 7.46 12.20 5.14
C LYS A 54 6.17 11.66 4.55
N TRP A 55 5.02 12.04 5.11
CA TRP A 55 3.70 11.59 4.64
C TRP A 55 3.49 11.74 3.13
N SER A 56 3.98 12.83 2.53
CA SER A 56 3.83 13.12 1.10
C SER A 56 4.62 12.15 0.21
N SER A 57 5.75 11.62 0.71
CA SER A 57 6.51 10.56 0.03
C SER A 57 5.80 9.22 0.11
N VAL A 58 5.26 8.87 1.29
CA VAL A 58 4.51 7.63 1.51
C VAL A 58 3.24 7.63 0.66
N TYR A 59 2.47 8.73 0.67
CA TYR A 59 1.28 8.89 -0.17
C TYR A 59 1.59 8.80 -1.67
N ARG A 60 2.68 9.46 -2.12
CA ARG A 60 3.08 9.39 -3.54
C ARG A 60 3.40 7.96 -3.97
N GLN A 61 4.04 7.18 -3.11
CA GLN A 61 4.36 5.78 -3.39
C GLN A 61 3.10 4.91 -3.33
N PHE A 62 2.21 5.10 -2.35
CA PHE A 62 0.89 4.48 -2.29
C PHE A 62 0.11 4.70 -3.59
N ARG A 63 0.04 5.95 -4.07
CA ARG A 63 -0.62 6.30 -5.34
C ARG A 63 0.03 5.61 -6.54
N ARG A 64 1.38 5.55 -6.58
CA ARG A 64 2.11 4.85 -7.65
C ARG A 64 1.78 3.37 -7.68
N TRP A 65 1.78 2.70 -6.52
CA TRP A 65 1.45 1.29 -6.40
C TRP A 65 -0.01 1.01 -6.76
N THR A 66 -0.93 1.88 -6.36
CA THR A 66 -2.35 1.80 -6.72
C THR A 66 -2.53 1.89 -8.24
N LEU A 67 -1.92 2.87 -8.90
CA LEU A 67 -2.00 3.02 -10.36
C LEU A 67 -1.33 1.88 -11.12
N ALA A 68 -0.40 1.16 -10.50
CA ALA A 68 0.27 0.00 -11.08
C ALA A 68 -0.47 -1.32 -10.81
N GLY A 69 -1.61 -1.30 -10.12
CA GLY A 69 -2.39 -2.50 -9.81
C GLY A 69 -1.71 -3.41 -8.78
N LEU A 70 -0.86 -2.87 -7.90
CA LEU A 70 -0.15 -3.68 -6.90
C LEU A 70 -1.11 -4.37 -5.94
N TRP A 71 -2.16 -3.67 -5.52
CA TRP A 71 -3.05 -4.14 -4.47
C TRP A 71 -3.92 -5.29 -4.94
N GLU A 72 -4.37 -5.24 -6.20
CA GLU A 72 -5.11 -6.31 -6.86
C GLU A 72 -4.26 -7.58 -6.91
N GLN A 73 -3.00 -7.48 -7.35
CA GLN A 73 -2.07 -8.63 -7.38
C GLN A 73 -1.83 -9.26 -6.01
N ILE A 74 -1.73 -8.43 -4.96
CA ILE A 74 -1.58 -8.90 -3.58
C ILE A 74 -2.86 -9.63 -3.13
N MET A 75 -4.03 -9.06 -3.38
CA MET A 75 -5.32 -9.65 -2.97
C MET A 75 -5.58 -10.97 -3.69
N ASP A 76 -5.30 -11.05 -4.99
CA ASP A 76 -5.43 -12.29 -5.77
C ASP A 76 -4.54 -13.40 -5.18
N ALA A 77 -3.29 -13.09 -4.88
CA ALA A 77 -2.37 -14.07 -4.29
C ALA A 77 -2.77 -14.51 -2.86
N LEU A 78 -3.38 -13.63 -2.06
CA LEU A 78 -3.92 -14.01 -0.75
C LEU A 78 -5.14 -14.92 -0.87
N ASN A 79 -5.95 -14.75 -1.92
CA ASN A 79 -7.14 -15.55 -2.18
C ASN A 79 -6.81 -16.94 -2.74
N ASP A 80 -5.76 -17.05 -3.55
CA ASP A 80 -5.29 -18.31 -4.14
C ASP A 80 -4.73 -19.29 -3.09
N ASP A 81 -4.16 -18.78 -1.99
CA ASP A 81 -3.66 -19.59 -0.86
C ASP A 81 -4.79 -20.14 0.05
N VAL A 82 -6.06 -19.81 -0.21
CA VAL A 82 -7.21 -20.29 0.56
C VAL A 82 -8.02 -21.31 -0.27
N PRO A 83 -7.85 -22.63 -0.06
CA PRO A 83 -8.59 -23.65 -0.80
C PRO A 83 -10.09 -23.52 -0.58
N GLY A 84 -10.84 -23.32 -1.67
CA GLY A 84 -12.32 -23.25 -1.66
C GLY A 84 -12.89 -21.84 -1.46
N SER A 85 -12.08 -20.79 -1.50
CA SER A 85 -12.56 -19.42 -1.29
C SER A 85 -13.50 -18.93 -2.39
N GLY A 86 -13.34 -19.39 -3.65
CA GLY A 86 -14.28 -19.10 -4.74
C GLY A 86 -14.64 -17.62 -4.86
N VAL A 87 -13.71 -16.73 -4.48
CA VAL A 87 -13.99 -15.31 -4.42
C VAL A 87 -13.71 -14.72 -5.80
N ALA A 88 -14.76 -14.29 -6.48
CA ALA A 88 -14.66 -13.62 -7.77
C ALA A 88 -13.62 -12.49 -7.70
N PRO A 89 -12.85 -12.23 -8.79
CA PRO A 89 -11.81 -11.22 -8.81
C PRO A 89 -12.38 -9.91 -8.28
N HIS A 90 -11.78 -9.43 -7.19
CA HIS A 90 -12.21 -8.20 -6.56
C HIS A 90 -11.90 -7.04 -7.48
N GLY A 91 -12.86 -6.67 -8.34
CA GLY A 91 -12.89 -5.33 -8.92
C GLY A 91 -12.77 -4.26 -7.82
N PRO A 92 -12.43 -3.01 -8.16
CA PRO A 92 -11.55 -2.05 -7.44
C PRO A 92 -11.94 -1.61 -6.01
N ARG A 93 -12.44 -2.50 -5.15
CA ARG A 93 -13.18 -2.17 -3.92
C ARG A 93 -12.44 -2.41 -2.61
N ALA A 94 -11.29 -3.08 -2.60
CA ALA A 94 -10.58 -3.37 -1.35
C ALA A 94 -9.96 -2.13 -0.68
N PHE A 95 -9.60 -1.08 -1.46
CA PHE A 95 -8.91 0.12 -0.96
C PHE A 95 -9.66 1.45 -1.16
N GLU A 96 -10.89 1.42 -1.65
CA GLU A 96 -11.74 2.61 -1.89
C GLU A 96 -11.89 3.48 -0.64
N ARG A 97 -11.86 2.90 0.58
CA ARG A 97 -11.87 3.65 1.85
C ARG A 97 -10.62 4.50 2.06
N ALA A 98 -9.43 3.99 1.74
CA ALA A 98 -8.19 4.77 1.85
C ALA A 98 -8.16 5.90 0.80
N GLU A 99 -8.74 5.67 -0.39
CA GLU A 99 -8.88 6.72 -1.41
C GLU A 99 -9.91 7.78 -0.99
N LEU A 100 -11.02 7.40 -0.35
CA LEU A 100 -12.01 8.33 0.21
C LEU A 100 -11.42 9.23 1.30
N VAL A 101 -10.63 8.65 2.22
CA VAL A 101 -9.87 9.41 3.23
C VAL A 101 -8.83 10.32 2.56
N SER A 102 -8.20 9.86 1.47
CA SER A 102 -7.25 10.67 0.69
C SER A 102 -7.91 11.87 0.01
N ARG A 103 -9.12 11.71 -0.54
CA ARG A 103 -9.90 12.80 -1.17
C ARG A 103 -10.36 13.82 -0.14
N SER A 104 -10.73 13.37 1.06
CA SER A 104 -11.11 14.25 2.16
C SER A 104 -9.92 15.02 2.76
N ALA A 105 -8.73 14.42 2.82
CA ALA A 105 -7.53 15.03 3.43
C ALA A 105 -6.78 16.02 2.52
N LEU A 106 -7.05 16.03 1.21
CA LEU A 106 -6.52 17.04 0.27
C LEU A 106 -7.37 18.32 0.23
N GLN A 107 -8.53 18.34 0.89
CA GLN A 107 -9.51 19.45 0.88
C GLN A 107 -9.58 20.22 2.20
N ALA A 108 -8.83 19.83 3.23
CA ALA A 108 -8.72 20.59 4.47
C ALA A 108 -7.54 21.57 4.34
N ASP A 109 -7.90 22.83 4.05
CA ASP A 109 -7.00 24.01 3.97
C ASP A 109 -6.39 24.38 5.33
#